data_AF-A0A948DNV0-F1
#
_entry.id   AF-A0A948DNV0-F1
#
_cell.length_a   1.000
_cell.length_b   1.000
_cell.length_c   1.000
_cell.angle_alpha   90.00
_cell.angle_beta   90.00
_cell.angle_gamma   90.00
#
_symmetry.space_group_name_H-M   'P 1'
#
loop_
_entity.id
_entity.type
_entity.pdbx_description
1 polymer ?
#
loop_
_entity_poly.entity_id
_entity_poly.type
_entity_poly.pdbx_seq_one_letter_code
_entity_poly.pdbx_strand_id
1 'polypeptide(L)'
;MNQIYMDYAATTPTDNRVVEAMLPCFGEVYGNPSSLHAFGQEAHGAMEEARAKIAAFLGAKPAEIVFTSGGTESDNFAVKGAVYANRKKGDHIITSAIEHHAVLETCRFLEAERFK
;
A
#
# COMPACT_ATOMS: atom_id res chain seq x y z
N MET A 1 11.82 22.45 27.39
CA MET A 1 12.67 22.26 26.19
C MET A 1 11.75 22.18 24.99
N ASN A 2 12.04 22.95 23.93
CA ASN A 2 11.28 22.87 22.69
C ASN A 2 11.81 21.70 21.87
N GLN A 3 10.97 20.73 21.53
CA GLN A 3 11.38 19.60 20.70
C GLN A 3 11.20 19.98 19.23
N ILE A 4 12.27 19.86 18.44
CA ILE A 4 12.25 20.14 17.01
C ILE A 4 12.46 18.81 16.28
N TYR A 5 11.48 18.41 15.46
CA TYR A 5 11.52 17.18 14.70
C TYR A 5 11.97 17.48 13.26
N MET A 6 13.08 16.89 12.82
CA MET A 6 13.69 17.14 11.50
C MET A 6 13.86 15.85 10.68
N ASP A 7 13.03 14.83 10.93
CA ASP A 7 13.15 13.51 10.31
C ASP A 7 11.87 13.08 9.54
N TYR A 8 11.24 14.02 8.82
CA TYR A 8 10.02 13.74 8.04
C TYR A 8 10.21 12.77 6.87
N ALA A 9 11.46 12.48 6.50
CA ALA A 9 11.76 11.43 5.54
C ALA A 9 11.50 10.02 6.12
N ALA A 10 11.60 9.84 7.45
CA ALA A 10 11.33 8.56 8.11
C ALA A 10 9.84 8.37 8.42
N THR A 11 9.18 9.40 8.96
CA THR A 11 7.73 9.42 9.19
C THR A 11 7.24 10.84 9.46
N THR A 12 5.93 11.06 9.38
CA THR A 12 5.30 12.37 9.59
C THR A 12 4.18 12.28 10.62
N PRO A 13 3.94 13.34 11.43
CA PRO A 13 2.73 13.41 12.21
C PRO A 13 1.52 13.39 11.28
N THR A 14 0.51 12.60 11.62
CA THR A 14 -0.76 12.57 10.89
C THR A 14 -1.42 13.95 10.99
N ASP A 15 -1.87 14.51 9.87
CA ASP A 15 -2.64 15.75 9.85
C ASP A 15 -3.94 15.56 10.66
N ASN A 16 -4.29 16.54 11.52
CA ASN A 16 -5.48 16.44 12.37
C ASN A 16 -6.76 16.16 11.57
N ARG A 17 -6.87 16.70 10.35
CA ARG A 17 -8.04 16.46 9.48
C ARG A 17 -8.13 14.99 9.04
N VAL A 18 -6.98 14.33 8.89
CA VAL A 18 -6.93 12.88 8.59
C VAL A 18 -7.33 12.09 9.82
N VAL A 19 -6.84 12.48 11.02
CA VAL A 19 -7.26 11.83 12.28
C VAL A 19 -8.77 11.94 12.47
N GLU A 20 -9.34 13.14 12.30
CA GLU A 20 -10.78 13.39 12.40
C GLU A 20 -11.59 12.54 11.42
N ALA A 21 -11.13 12.40 10.17
CA ALA A 21 -11.78 11.55 9.18
C ALA A 21 -11.69 10.04 9.50
N MET A 22 -10.65 9.61 10.22
CA MET A 22 -10.45 8.21 10.61
C MET A 22 -11.23 7.81 11.86
N LEU A 23 -11.47 8.73 12.80
CA LEU A 23 -12.10 8.43 14.08
C LEU A 23 -13.44 7.67 13.96
N PRO A 24 -14.36 8.02 13.03
CA PRO A 24 -15.61 7.29 12.86
C PRO A 24 -15.40 5.81 12.52
N CYS A 25 -14.33 5.44 11.80
CA CYS A 25 -14.02 4.06 11.42
C CYS A 25 -13.72 3.16 12.63
N PHE A 26 -13.44 3.73 13.81
CA PHE A 26 -13.16 2.99 15.04
C PHE A 26 -14.39 2.75 15.92
N GLY A 27 -15.55 3.35 15.61
CA GLY A 27 -16.73 3.24 16.48
C GLY A 27 -18.09 3.38 15.79
N GLU A 28 -18.21 4.22 14.77
CA GLU A 28 -19.46 4.43 14.03
C GLU A 28 -19.50 3.53 12.79
N VAL A 29 -18.44 3.54 11.98
CA VAL A 29 -18.30 2.77 10.74
C VAL A 29 -17.32 1.61 10.95
N TYR A 30 -17.68 0.67 11.83
CA TYR A 30 -16.79 -0.40 12.31
C TYR A 30 -17.08 -1.78 11.69
N GLY A 31 -18.07 -1.86 10.79
CA GLY A 31 -18.50 -3.12 10.20
C GLY A 31 -17.40 -3.79 9.37
N ASN A 32 -17.51 -5.11 9.20
CA ASN A 32 -16.65 -5.83 8.26
C ASN A 32 -17.08 -5.49 6.81
N PRO A 33 -16.22 -4.89 5.97
CA PRO A 33 -16.57 -4.49 4.61
C PRO A 33 -16.92 -5.67 3.68
N SER A 34 -16.67 -6.91 4.09
CA SER A 34 -17.07 -8.12 3.37
C SER A 34 -18.50 -8.58 3.70
N SER A 35 -19.15 -7.98 4.70
CA SER A 35 -20.51 -8.35 5.11
C SER A 35 -21.58 -7.68 4.25
N LEU A 36 -22.64 -8.43 3.93
CA LEU A 36 -23.75 -7.94 3.10
C LEU A 36 -24.80 -7.09 3.86
N HIS A 37 -24.79 -7.11 5.19
CA HIS A 37 -25.72 -6.32 6.01
C HIS A 37 -25.32 -4.84 6.07
N ALA A 38 -26.21 -3.98 6.55
CA ALA A 38 -26.05 -2.52 6.57
C ALA A 38 -24.67 -2.05 7.08
N PHE A 39 -24.24 -2.51 8.25
CA PHE A 39 -22.92 -2.14 8.81
C PHE A 39 -21.73 -2.51 7.90
N GLY A 40 -21.82 -3.61 7.15
CA GLY A 40 -20.76 -4.02 6.23
C GLY A 40 -20.77 -3.21 4.94
N GLN A 41 -21.96 -2.92 4.41
CA GLN A 41 -22.12 -2.04 3.25
C GLN A 41 -21.63 -0.62 3.53
N GLU A 42 -21.87 -0.11 4.74
CA GLU A 42 -21.38 1.20 5.16
C GLU A 42 -19.85 1.25 5.20
N ALA A 43 -19.21 0.28 5.86
CA ALA A 43 -17.75 0.17 5.89
C ALA A 43 -17.14 -0.05 4.50
N HIS A 44 -17.79 -0.86 3.66
CA HIS A 44 -17.39 -1.04 2.27
C HIS A 44 -17.47 0.28 1.48
N GLY A 45 -18.55 1.04 1.65
CA GLY A 45 -18.72 2.36 1.05
C GLY A 45 -17.60 3.32 1.42
N ALA A 46 -17.23 3.39 2.71
CA ALA A 46 -16.11 4.23 3.17
C ALA A 46 -14.77 3.82 2.52
N MET A 47 -14.51 2.51 2.40
CA MET A 47 -13.31 2.00 1.74
C MET A 47 -13.29 2.33 0.24
N GLU A 48 -14.41 2.18 -0.47
CA GLU A 48 -14.49 2.47 -1.90
C GLU A 48 -14.45 3.96 -2.20
N GLU A 49 -14.97 4.82 -1.32
CA GLU A 49 -14.78 6.27 -1.42
C GLU A 49 -13.30 6.65 -1.30
N ALA A 50 -12.58 6.06 -0.34
CA ALA A 50 -11.13 6.25 -0.20
C ALA A 50 -10.39 5.78 -1.46
N ARG A 51 -10.77 4.61 -2.01
CA ARG A 51 -10.19 4.07 -3.25
C ARG A 51 -10.39 5.01 -4.43
N ALA A 52 -11.61 5.53 -4.61
CA ALA A 52 -11.94 6.45 -5.68
C ALA A 52 -11.16 7.77 -5.59
N LYS A 53 -11.01 8.33 -4.38
CA LYS A 53 -10.21 9.54 -4.14
C LYS A 53 -8.74 9.34 -4.52
N ILE A 54 -8.13 8.23 -4.09
CA ILE A 54 -6.73 7.90 -4.43
C ILE A 54 -6.57 7.68 -5.94
N ALA A 55 -7.49 6.93 -6.55
CA ALA A 55 -7.46 6.68 -7.99
C ALA A 55 -7.54 8.00 -8.79
N ALA A 56 -8.46 8.89 -8.43
CA ALA A 56 -8.59 10.20 -9.07
C ALA A 56 -7.33 11.06 -8.91
N PHE A 57 -6.72 11.06 -7.72
CA PHE A 57 -5.48 11.78 -7.45
C PHE A 57 -4.31 11.27 -8.31
N LEU A 58 -4.23 9.95 -8.50
CA LEU A 58 -3.17 9.30 -9.30
C LEU A 58 -3.47 9.24 -10.81
N GLY A 59 -4.68 9.62 -11.25
CA GLY A 59 -5.11 9.47 -12.65
C GLY A 59 -5.36 8.01 -13.07
N ALA A 60 -5.68 7.13 -12.11
CA ALA A 60 -5.92 5.71 -12.33
C ALA A 60 -7.43 5.37 -12.25
N LYS A 61 -7.80 4.15 -12.63
CA LYS A 61 -9.14 3.60 -12.34
C LYS A 61 -9.18 3.07 -10.91
N PRO A 62 -10.32 3.15 -10.21
CA PRO A 62 -10.44 2.57 -8.86
C PRO A 62 -10.00 1.11 -8.77
N ALA A 63 -10.31 0.30 -9.80
CA ALA A 63 -9.93 -1.11 -9.87
C ALA A 63 -8.40 -1.36 -9.97
N GLU A 64 -7.60 -0.33 -10.24
CA GLU A 64 -6.13 -0.41 -10.28
C GLU A 64 -5.50 -0.12 -8.91
N ILE A 65 -6.28 0.33 -7.93
CA ILE A 65 -5.80 0.64 -6.58
C ILE A 65 -5.98 -0.58 -5.67
N VAL A 66 -4.87 -1.08 -5.15
CA VAL A 66 -4.82 -2.14 -4.13
C VAL A 66 -4.32 -1.53 -2.82
N PHE A 67 -5.07 -1.71 -1.73
CA PHE A 67 -4.63 -1.32 -0.40
C PHE A 67 -3.75 -2.41 0.20
N THR A 68 -2.59 -2.02 0.71
CA THR A 68 -1.64 -2.86 1.47
C THR A 68 -1.35 -2.17 2.81
N SER A 69 -0.57 -2.82 3.68
CA SER A 69 -0.16 -2.22 4.96
C SER A 69 0.88 -1.10 4.85
N GLY A 70 1.54 -0.94 3.69
CA GLY A 70 2.54 0.10 3.47
C GLY A 70 3.49 -0.18 2.31
N GLY A 71 4.50 0.69 2.15
CA GLY A 71 5.46 0.64 1.04
C GLY A 71 6.19 -0.70 0.91
N THR A 72 6.69 -1.24 2.03
CA THR A 72 7.42 -2.52 2.02
C THR A 72 6.59 -3.70 1.50
N GLU A 73 5.31 -3.78 1.89
CA GLU A 73 4.41 -4.82 1.39
C GLU A 73 4.08 -4.58 -0.09
N SER A 74 3.78 -3.34 -0.49
CA SER A 74 3.52 -2.98 -1.89
C SER A 74 4.69 -3.34 -2.81
N ASP A 75 5.92 -3.02 -2.42
CA ASP A 75 7.12 -3.35 -3.19
C ASP A 75 7.28 -4.87 -3.36
N ASN A 76 7.11 -5.62 -2.26
CA ASN A 76 7.16 -7.08 -2.29
C ASN A 76 6.06 -7.66 -3.19
N PHE A 77 4.83 -7.17 -3.04
CA PHE A 77 3.67 -7.61 -3.80
C PHE A 77 3.88 -7.36 -5.30
N ALA A 78 4.29 -6.16 -5.67
CA ALA A 78 4.51 -5.78 -7.06
C ALA A 78 5.66 -6.57 -7.69
N VAL A 79 6.83 -6.61 -7.05
CA VAL A 79 8.03 -7.27 -7.62
C VAL A 79 7.82 -8.77 -7.70
N LYS A 80 7.46 -9.43 -6.59
CA LYS A 80 7.24 -10.89 -6.59
C LYS A 80 6.08 -11.28 -7.50
N GLY A 81 4.98 -10.54 -7.44
CA GLY A 81 3.81 -10.78 -8.28
C GLY A 81 4.15 -10.71 -9.78
N ALA A 82 4.86 -9.67 -10.20
CA ALA A 82 5.28 -9.51 -11.59
C ALA A 82 6.24 -10.62 -12.03
N VAL A 83 7.26 -10.92 -11.23
CA VAL A 83 8.29 -11.92 -11.55
C VAL A 83 7.69 -13.33 -11.63
N TYR A 84 6.90 -13.74 -10.64
CA TYR A 84 6.27 -15.07 -10.65
C TYR A 84 5.26 -15.22 -11.79
N ALA A 85 4.45 -14.20 -12.05
CA ALA A 85 3.49 -14.23 -13.15
C ALA A 85 4.17 -14.32 -14.54
N ASN A 86 5.39 -13.79 -14.67
CA ASN A 86 6.12 -13.74 -15.94
C ASN A 86 7.29 -14.74 -16.03
N ARG A 87 7.41 -15.70 -15.11
CA ARG A 87 8.52 -16.68 -15.09
C ARG A 87 8.78 -17.38 -16.42
N LYS A 88 7.75 -17.60 -17.25
CA LYS A 88 7.89 -18.23 -18.58
C LYS A 88 8.53 -17.32 -19.63
N LYS A 89 8.53 -16.00 -19.42
CA LYS A 89 9.07 -15.01 -20.36
C LYS A 89 10.56 -14.75 -20.15
N GLY A 90 11.09 -15.14 -19.00
CA GLY A 90 12.49 -14.94 -18.63
C GLY A 90 12.64 -14.83 -17.11
N ASP A 91 13.89 -14.73 -16.70
CA ASP A 91 14.29 -14.68 -15.31
C ASP A 91 15.05 -13.39 -14.95
N HIS A 92 15.30 -12.50 -15.91
CA HIS A 92 16.11 -11.29 -15.71
C HIS A 92 15.31 -10.09 -15.16
N ILE A 93 15.83 -9.47 -14.11
CA ILE A 93 15.28 -8.34 -13.37
C ILE A 93 16.29 -7.20 -13.39
N ILE A 94 15.84 -5.99 -13.73
CA ILE A 94 16.67 -4.78 -13.72
C ILE A 94 16.16 -3.87 -12.60
N THR A 95 17.08 -3.41 -11.75
CA THR A 95 16.81 -2.44 -10.69
C THR A 95 18.04 -1.53 -10.47
N SER A 96 17.93 -0.52 -9.59
CA SER A 96 19.04 0.37 -9.24
C SER A 96 19.73 -0.06 -7.94
N ALA A 97 21.00 0.33 -7.75
CA ALA A 97 21.73 0.04 -6.52
C ALA A 97 21.33 0.95 -5.33
N ILE A 98 20.45 1.93 -5.57
CA ILE A 98 20.04 2.95 -4.59
C ILE A 98 18.57 2.83 -4.19
N GLU A 99 17.88 1.76 -4.63
CA GLU A 99 16.51 1.50 -4.19
C GLU A 99 16.44 1.30 -2.67
N HIS A 100 15.25 1.51 -2.11
CA HIS A 100 14.98 1.19 -0.72
C HIS A 100 15.20 -0.31 -0.45
N HIS A 101 15.54 -0.68 0.78
CA HIS A 101 15.78 -2.07 1.20
C HIS A 101 14.60 -3.00 0.86
N ALA A 102 13.37 -2.50 0.90
CA ALA A 102 12.19 -3.27 0.52
C ALA A 102 12.28 -3.87 -0.91
N VAL A 103 12.87 -3.15 -1.86
CA VAL A 103 13.11 -3.64 -3.23
C VAL A 103 14.38 -4.47 -3.28
N LEU A 104 15.50 -3.95 -2.74
CA LEU A 104 16.80 -4.63 -2.83
C LEU A 104 16.79 -6.03 -2.18
N GLU A 105 16.22 -6.17 -0.98
CA GLU A 105 16.11 -7.47 -0.31
C GLU A 105 15.15 -8.41 -1.05
N THR A 106 14.10 -7.86 -1.68
CA THR A 106 13.19 -8.65 -2.52
C THR A 106 13.91 -9.21 -3.75
N CYS A 107 14.74 -8.40 -4.42
CA CYS A 107 15.55 -8.86 -5.55
C CYS A 107 16.58 -9.91 -5.13
N ARG A 108 17.28 -9.73 -4.00
CA ARG A 108 18.21 -10.75 -3.46
C ARG A 108 17.53 -12.06 -3.13
N PHE A 109 16.32 -12.00 -2.56
CA PHE A 109 15.51 -13.18 -2.31
C PHE A 109 15.19 -13.90 -3.63
N LEU A 110 14.79 -13.18 -4.68
CA LEU A 110 14.49 -13.77 -5.99
C LEU A 110 15.74 -14.34 -6.68
N GLU A 111 16.90 -13.71 -6.50
CA GLU A 111 18.19 -14.24 -6.98
C GLU A 111 18.49 -15.62 -6.36
N ALA A 112 18.24 -15.78 -5.05
CA ALA A 112 18.36 -17.08 -4.37
C ALA A 112 17.36 -18.13 -4.91
N GLU A 113 16.22 -17.70 -5.44
CA GLU A 113 15.24 -18.54 -6.14
C GLU A 113 15.59 -18.83 -7.62
N ARG A 114 16.79 -18.45 -8.05
CA ARG A 114 17.35 -18.61 -9.42
C ARG A 114 16.75 -17.66 -10.46
N PHE A 115 16.25 -16.51 -10.04
CA PHE A 115 16.07 -15.37 -10.94
C PHE A 115 17.41 -14.62 -11.13
N LYS A 116 17.52 -13.80 -12.18
CA LYS A 116 18.73 -13.09 -12.60
C LYS A 116 18.47 -11.61 -12.82
#